data_AF-A0A5J4NEL6-F1
#
_entry.id   AF-A0A5J4NEL6-F1
#
_cell.length_a   1.000
_cell.length_b   1.000
_cell.length_c   1.000
_cell.angle_alpha   90.00
_cell.angle_beta   90.00
_cell.angle_gamma   90.00
#
_symmetry.space_group_name_H-M   'P 1'
#
loop_
_entity.id
_entity.type
_entity.pdbx_description
1 polymer ?
#
loop_
_entity_poly.entity_id
_entity_poly.type
_entity_poly.pdbx_seq_one_letter_code
_entity_poly.pdbx_strand_id
1 'polypeptide(L)'
;MMNFMVNCYYTVILSWGVHYLFASFNSVLPWTRCDQWWNSAHCGRTANSSTAENSTKVTNSSLLISDPVAEYWENRVLGLSAGIDQVGNVQWELALCLLLAWTVIFLCICKGIKTSGVVWSDAGTQVFFSYALSLGALTTMGSYNTFHHNSLRDCALFALINTLTSLLAGCVIFATLGNMALLSNVSIDSVAESGPGLAFVIYPKALGTMPGSPFWSVCFFLMLLLLGVDSMGGMYVFQLFDYYSGSRIVLIAGFLESIGIGYVYGKAIVL
;
A
#
# COMPACT_ATOMS: atom_id res chain seq x y z
N MET A 1 28.50 11.95 -7.08
CA MET A 1 28.17 12.08 -5.64
C MET A 1 26.83 11.43 -5.30
N MET A 2 25.74 11.73 -6.03
CA MET A 2 24.41 11.11 -5.78
C MET A 2 24.36 9.58 -6.02
N ASN A 3 25.04 9.05 -7.06
CA ASN A 3 25.14 7.60 -7.31
C ASN A 3 25.78 6.82 -6.18
N PHE A 4 26.82 7.39 -5.56
CA PHE A 4 27.42 6.81 -4.37
C PHE A 4 26.39 6.81 -3.23
N MET A 5 25.63 7.89 -3.04
CA MET A 5 24.62 7.97 -1.97
C MET A 5 23.43 7.02 -2.17
N VAL A 6 22.91 6.84 -3.39
CA VAL A 6 21.82 5.90 -3.68
C VAL A 6 22.30 4.45 -3.58
N ASN A 7 23.46 4.13 -4.14
CA ASN A 7 24.05 2.80 -4.01
C ASN A 7 24.37 2.49 -2.53
N CYS A 8 24.92 3.45 -1.78
CA CYS A 8 25.09 3.33 -0.33
C CYS A 8 23.74 3.14 0.39
N TYR A 9 22.69 3.87 0.01
CA TYR A 9 21.37 3.75 0.62
C TYR A 9 20.75 2.35 0.39
N TYR A 10 20.80 1.84 -0.84
CA TYR A 10 20.27 0.51 -1.18
C TYR A 10 21.10 -0.63 -0.58
N THR A 11 22.43 -0.52 -0.60
CA THR A 11 23.31 -1.50 0.07
C THR A 11 23.08 -1.52 1.58
N VAL A 12 22.79 -0.36 2.20
CA VAL A 12 22.37 -0.27 3.60
C VAL A 12 21.03 -0.98 3.83
N ILE A 13 20.01 -0.74 3.01
CA ILE A 13 18.71 -1.44 3.12
C ILE A 13 18.87 -2.95 2.98
N LEU A 14 19.65 -3.40 2.00
CA LEU A 14 19.93 -4.83 1.80
C LEU A 14 20.70 -5.42 2.97
N SER A 15 21.64 -4.68 3.56
CA SER A 15 22.35 -5.13 4.77
C SER A 15 21.39 -5.36 5.94
N TRP A 16 20.36 -4.51 6.09
CA TRP A 16 19.29 -4.73 7.06
C TRP A 16 18.47 -5.97 6.69
N GLY A 17 18.09 -6.14 5.42
CA GLY A 17 17.38 -7.34 4.94
C GLY A 17 18.13 -8.65 5.26
N VAL A 18 19.44 -8.69 4.99
CA VAL A 18 20.32 -9.83 5.30
C VAL A 18 20.39 -10.08 6.80
N HIS A 19 20.54 -9.03 7.60
CA HIS A 19 20.56 -9.14 9.06
C HIS A 19 19.26 -9.75 9.61
N TYR A 20 18.11 -9.25 9.17
CA TYR A 20 16.79 -9.76 9.59
C TYR A 20 16.53 -11.17 9.08
N LEU A 21 17.01 -11.52 7.89
CA LEU A 21 16.94 -12.89 7.36
C LEU A 21 17.69 -13.87 8.26
N PHE A 22 18.94 -13.56 8.64
CA PHE A 22 19.70 -14.40 9.56
C PHE A 22 19.06 -14.47 10.95
N ALA A 23 18.54 -13.35 11.47
CA ALA A 23 17.84 -13.31 12.73
C ALA A 23 16.54 -14.14 12.73
N SER A 24 15.92 -14.35 11.56
CA SER A 24 14.68 -15.12 11.41
C SER A 24 14.85 -16.64 11.54
N PHE A 25 16.08 -17.16 11.45
CA PHE A 25 16.35 -18.60 11.66
C PHE A 25 16.35 -19.01 13.14
N ASN A 26 16.26 -18.05 14.07
CA ASN A 26 16.12 -18.36 15.49
C ASN A 26 14.75 -18.99 15.78
N SER A 27 14.71 -19.94 16.73
CA SER A 27 13.46 -20.62 17.14
C SER A 27 12.41 -19.65 17.67
N VAL A 28 12.84 -18.52 18.26
CA VAL A 28 11.98 -17.40 18.63
C VAL A 28 12.59 -16.10 18.11
N LEU A 29 11.75 -15.27 17.48
CA LEU A 29 12.19 -14.04 16.81
C LEU A 29 12.65 -12.99 17.84
N PRO A 30 13.83 -12.35 17.66
CA PRO A 30 14.39 -11.42 18.65
C PRO A 30 13.50 -10.21 18.96
N TRP A 31 12.71 -9.74 18.00
CA TRP A 31 11.82 -8.58 18.13
C TRP A 31 10.47 -8.89 18.79
N THR A 32 10.24 -10.15 19.17
CA THR A 32 9.01 -10.55 19.89
C THR A 32 9.16 -10.49 21.40
N ARG A 33 10.37 -10.27 21.93
CA ARG A 33 10.66 -10.32 23.37
C ARG A 33 11.21 -9.01 23.91
N CYS A 34 10.82 -8.74 25.15
CA CYS A 34 11.27 -7.59 25.93
C CYS A 34 12.48 -7.89 26.86
N ASP A 35 13.04 -9.10 26.83
CA ASP A 35 14.06 -9.61 27.77
C ASP A 35 15.53 -9.36 27.34
N GLN A 36 15.76 -8.48 26.38
CA GLN A 36 17.06 -8.28 25.75
C GLN A 36 17.81 -7.06 26.30
N TRP A 37 19.15 -7.07 26.18
CA TRP A 37 20.03 -6.03 26.70
C TRP A 37 19.85 -4.64 26.05
N TRP A 38 19.17 -4.58 24.91
CA TRP A 38 18.81 -3.34 24.22
C TRP A 38 17.42 -2.80 24.58
N ASN A 39 16.64 -3.50 25.42
CA ASN A 39 15.28 -3.08 25.76
C ASN A 39 15.24 -2.17 26.99
N SER A 40 14.43 -1.11 26.90
CA SER A 40 14.14 -0.21 28.02
C SER A 40 13.18 -0.84 29.03
N ALA A 41 13.18 -0.33 30.26
CA ALA A 41 12.34 -0.80 31.38
C ALA A 41 10.80 -0.70 31.17
N HIS A 42 10.35 -0.09 30.07
CA HIS A 42 8.92 0.09 29.74
C HIS A 42 8.39 -0.90 28.69
N CYS A 43 9.19 -1.89 28.29
CA CYS A 43 8.79 -2.86 27.28
C CYS A 43 7.74 -3.86 27.83
N GLY A 44 6.53 -3.88 27.24
CA GLY A 44 5.52 -4.92 27.47
C GLY A 44 4.46 -4.67 28.56
N ARG A 45 4.21 -3.42 28.99
CA ARG A 45 3.25 -3.15 30.07
C ARG A 45 1.79 -3.15 29.57
N THR A 46 1.13 -4.31 29.60
CA THR A 46 -0.33 -4.40 29.61
C THR A 46 -0.81 -4.00 31.00
N ALA A 47 -1.61 -2.95 31.11
CA ALA A 47 -2.29 -2.61 32.37
C ALA A 47 -3.39 -3.64 32.62
N ASN A 48 -3.05 -4.77 33.23
CA ASN A 48 -4.04 -5.59 33.89
C ASN A 48 -4.53 -4.80 35.10
N SER A 49 -5.67 -4.11 34.97
CA SER A 49 -6.46 -3.70 36.13
C SER A 49 -7.17 -4.93 36.71
N SER A 50 -6.39 -5.92 37.16
CA SER A 50 -6.88 -7.04 37.95
C SER A 50 -6.26 -7.00 39.35
N THR A 51 -6.23 -5.81 39.94
CA THR A 51 -6.18 -5.56 41.39
C THR A 51 -6.74 -4.16 41.67
N ALA A 52 -8.03 -3.96 41.40
CA ALA A 52 -8.81 -2.94 42.08
C ALA A 52 -10.03 -3.67 42.68
N GLU A 53 -9.82 -4.17 43.88
CA GLU A 53 -10.91 -4.64 44.72
C GLU A 53 -11.90 -3.49 44.97
N ASN A 54 -13.20 -3.84 44.96
CA ASN A 54 -14.36 -3.05 45.36
C ASN A 54 -14.86 -1.94 44.43
N SER A 55 -15.69 -2.33 43.46
CA SER A 55 -16.97 -1.65 43.21
C SER A 55 -17.99 -2.58 42.56
N THR A 56 -19.13 -2.74 43.24
CA THR A 56 -20.27 -3.59 42.91
C THR A 56 -21.18 -2.95 41.86
N LYS A 57 -21.39 -3.63 40.72
CA LYS A 57 -22.73 -3.92 40.15
C LYS A 57 -22.60 -4.74 38.86
N VAL A 58 -22.85 -6.04 38.99
CA VAL A 58 -23.28 -6.89 37.88
C VAL A 58 -24.79 -6.71 37.75
N THR A 59 -25.27 -6.38 36.56
CA THR A 59 -26.68 -6.60 36.20
C THR A 59 -26.69 -7.45 34.94
N ASN A 60 -27.04 -8.72 35.11
CA ASN A 60 -27.39 -9.63 34.04
C ASN A 60 -28.75 -9.21 33.47
N SER A 61 -28.82 -8.88 32.19
CA SER A 61 -30.06 -8.96 31.41
C SER A 61 -29.74 -9.02 29.92
N SER A 62 -29.70 -10.23 29.37
CA SER A 62 -29.93 -10.48 27.95
C SER A 62 -31.43 -10.52 27.71
N LEU A 63 -32.00 -9.46 27.14
CA LEU A 63 -33.37 -9.44 26.63
C LEU A 63 -33.43 -8.45 25.47
N LEU A 64 -33.66 -8.97 24.27
CA LEU A 64 -33.85 -8.19 23.04
C LEU A 64 -34.99 -7.19 23.26
N ILE A 65 -34.68 -5.90 23.17
CA ILE A 65 -35.68 -4.84 23.04
C ILE A 65 -35.10 -3.91 21.99
N SER A 66 -35.89 -3.62 20.95
CA SER A 66 -35.52 -2.86 19.74
C SER A 66 -34.46 -1.79 20.02
N ASP A 67 -33.40 -1.77 19.20
CA ASP A 67 -32.33 -0.80 19.38
C ASP A 67 -32.93 0.61 19.37
N PRO A 68 -32.81 1.42 20.44
CA PRO A 68 -33.34 2.77 20.47
C PRO A 68 -32.75 3.63 19.34
N VAL A 69 -31.60 3.25 18.80
CA VAL A 69 -31.00 3.82 17.59
C VAL A 69 -31.82 3.48 16.34
N ALA A 70 -32.28 2.24 16.21
CA ALA A 70 -33.13 1.81 15.09
C ALA A 70 -34.51 2.49 15.14
N GLU A 71 -35.10 2.64 16.33
CA GLU A 71 -36.40 3.30 16.49
C GLU A 71 -36.31 4.82 16.27
N TYR A 72 -35.24 5.47 16.74
CA TYR A 72 -34.94 6.86 16.41
C TYR A 72 -34.73 7.07 14.90
N TRP A 73 -34.07 6.12 14.26
CA TRP A 73 -33.81 6.15 12.82
C TRP A 73 -35.08 6.00 12.00
N GLU A 74 -35.93 5.03 12.30
CA GLU A 74 -37.11 4.69 11.51
C GLU A 74 -38.28 5.66 11.72
N ASN A 75 -38.56 6.03 12.98
CA ASN A 75 -39.74 6.84 13.32
C ASN A 75 -39.45 8.35 13.36
N ARG A 76 -38.27 8.76 13.85
CA ARG A 76 -37.93 10.18 14.02
C ARG A 76 -37.15 10.71 12.82
N VAL A 77 -36.11 10.02 12.36
CA VAL A 77 -35.24 10.50 11.27
C VAL A 77 -35.85 10.25 9.90
N LEU A 78 -36.30 9.03 9.60
CA LEU A 78 -36.84 8.68 8.28
C LEU A 78 -38.32 9.05 8.14
N GLY A 79 -39.12 8.89 9.20
CA GLY A 79 -40.56 9.16 9.17
C GLY A 79 -41.31 8.24 8.20
N LEU A 80 -41.09 6.93 8.33
CA LEU A 80 -41.71 5.92 7.48
C LEU A 80 -43.24 5.90 7.64
N SER A 81 -43.98 5.94 6.53
CA SER A 81 -45.42 5.78 6.51
C SER A 81 -45.83 4.31 6.54
N ALA A 82 -47.06 4.02 6.98
CA ALA A 82 -47.54 2.64 7.16
C ALA A 82 -47.72 1.84 5.85
N GLY A 83 -47.57 2.47 4.68
CA GLY A 83 -47.71 1.82 3.37
C GLY A 83 -47.29 2.73 2.20
N ILE A 84 -46.94 2.13 1.06
CA ILE A 84 -46.44 2.84 -0.14
C ILE A 84 -47.50 3.76 -0.78
N ASP A 85 -48.77 3.47 -0.49
CA ASP A 85 -49.97 4.15 -0.95
C ASP A 85 -50.29 5.43 -0.18
N GLN A 86 -49.57 5.71 0.92
CA GLN A 86 -49.65 6.96 1.67
C GLN A 86 -48.27 7.62 1.77
N VAL A 87 -47.96 8.49 0.80
CA VAL A 87 -46.72 9.26 0.80
C VAL A 87 -46.78 10.29 1.94
N GLY A 88 -45.85 10.16 2.90
CA GLY A 88 -45.76 11.06 4.06
C GLY A 88 -45.30 12.49 3.73
N ASN A 89 -45.26 13.34 4.75
CA ASN A 89 -44.76 14.71 4.61
C ASN A 89 -43.22 14.75 4.46
N VAL A 90 -42.72 15.74 3.73
CA VAL A 90 -41.27 15.96 3.57
C VAL A 90 -40.63 16.35 4.90
N GLN A 91 -39.64 15.58 5.32
CA GLN A 91 -38.79 15.86 6.49
C GLN A 91 -37.83 17.02 6.17
N TRP A 92 -38.22 18.24 6.52
CA TRP A 92 -37.47 19.46 6.15
C TRP A 92 -36.03 19.51 6.70
N GLU A 93 -35.75 18.87 7.85
CA GLU A 93 -34.38 18.77 8.38
C GLU A 93 -33.46 17.94 7.46
N LEU A 94 -33.98 16.83 6.90
CA LEU A 94 -33.25 16.02 5.93
C LEU A 94 -33.19 16.67 4.55
N ALA A 95 -34.25 17.36 4.13
CA ALA A 95 -34.23 18.12 2.88
C ALA A 95 -33.18 19.24 2.92
N LEU A 96 -33.04 19.94 4.05
CA LEU A 96 -32.01 20.95 4.26
C LEU A 96 -30.60 20.33 4.39
N CYS A 97 -30.46 19.19 5.05
CA CYS A 97 -29.18 18.46 5.09
C CYS A 97 -28.77 17.95 3.70
N LEU A 98 -29.73 17.49 2.89
CA LEU A 98 -29.49 17.06 1.52
C LEU A 98 -29.12 18.25 0.62
N LEU A 99 -29.80 19.39 0.78
CA LEU A 99 -29.47 20.62 0.06
C LEU A 99 -28.11 21.18 0.49
N LEU A 100 -27.76 21.08 1.77
CA LEU A 100 -26.44 21.45 2.29
C LEU A 100 -25.36 20.49 1.79
N ALA A 101 -25.61 19.17 1.77
CA ALA A 101 -24.70 18.19 1.19
C ALA A 101 -24.51 18.42 -0.31
N TRP A 102 -25.59 18.70 -1.05
CA TRP A 102 -25.53 19.07 -2.47
C TRP A 102 -24.77 20.37 -2.68
N THR A 103 -24.97 21.37 -1.84
CA THR A 103 -24.26 22.65 -1.92
C THR A 103 -22.78 22.47 -1.57
N VAL A 104 -22.46 21.64 -0.57
CA VAL A 104 -21.08 21.29 -0.20
C VAL A 104 -20.41 20.49 -1.32
N ILE A 105 -21.07 19.49 -1.89
CA ILE A 105 -20.56 18.70 -3.02
C ILE A 105 -20.39 19.60 -4.24
N PHE A 106 -21.36 20.44 -4.56
CA PHE A 106 -21.28 21.43 -5.63
C PHE A 106 -20.13 22.40 -5.39
N LEU A 107 -19.94 22.91 -4.18
CA LEU A 107 -18.81 23.79 -3.82
C LEU A 107 -17.45 23.07 -3.83
N CYS A 108 -17.41 21.79 -3.46
CA CYS A 108 -16.23 20.91 -3.58
C CYS A 108 -15.88 20.67 -5.06
N ILE A 109 -16.88 20.54 -5.93
CA ILE A 109 -16.71 20.39 -7.38
C ILE A 109 -16.35 21.74 -8.04
N CYS A 110 -16.95 22.84 -7.59
CA CYS A 110 -16.69 24.19 -8.09
C CYS A 110 -15.28 24.71 -7.74
N LYS A 111 -14.62 24.16 -6.71
CA LYS A 111 -13.20 24.45 -6.40
C LYS A 111 -12.19 23.49 -7.06
N GLY A 112 -12.65 22.56 -7.89
CA GLY A 112 -11.87 22.01 -9.00
C GLY A 112 -11.38 20.56 -8.87
N ILE A 113 -11.05 20.02 -10.04
CA ILE A 113 -10.48 18.70 -10.40
C ILE A 113 -9.11 18.39 -9.73
N LYS A 114 -8.76 19.06 -8.63
CA LYS A 114 -7.44 18.91 -8.00
C LYS A 114 -7.21 17.55 -7.33
N THR A 115 -8.24 16.75 -7.07
CA THR A 115 -8.08 15.41 -6.46
C THR A 115 -8.00 14.29 -7.51
N SER A 116 -8.71 14.40 -8.64
CA SER A 116 -8.68 13.38 -9.70
C SER A 116 -7.33 13.36 -10.42
N GLY A 117 -6.80 14.53 -10.79
CA GLY A 117 -5.52 14.62 -11.51
C GLY A 117 -4.34 14.03 -10.74
N VAL A 118 -4.33 14.15 -9.41
CA VAL A 118 -3.27 13.58 -8.56
C VAL A 118 -3.38 12.05 -8.54
N VAL A 119 -4.57 11.48 -8.35
CA VAL A 119 -4.76 10.02 -8.35
C VAL A 119 -4.37 9.40 -9.69
N TRP A 120 -4.76 10.02 -10.81
CA TRP A 120 -4.36 9.54 -12.14
C TRP A 120 -2.87 9.76 -12.42
N SER A 121 -2.29 10.86 -11.93
CA SER A 121 -0.85 11.12 -12.01
C SER A 121 -0.05 10.08 -11.20
N ASP A 122 -0.52 9.73 -10.01
CA ASP A 122 0.11 8.74 -9.13
C ASP A 122 -0.01 7.34 -9.73
N ALA A 123 -1.19 6.99 -10.27
CA ALA A 123 -1.39 5.73 -10.98
C ALA A 123 -0.49 5.61 -12.23
N GLY A 124 -0.39 6.69 -13.03
CA GLY A 124 0.50 6.74 -14.19
C GLY A 124 1.97 6.62 -13.79
N THR A 125 2.37 7.30 -12.72
CA THR A 125 3.72 7.23 -12.16
C THR A 125 4.04 5.82 -11.66
N GLN A 126 3.11 5.18 -10.95
CA GLN A 126 3.23 3.82 -10.44
C GLN A 126 3.45 2.83 -11.58
N VAL A 127 2.66 2.89 -12.66
CA VAL A 127 2.84 2.02 -13.83
C VAL A 127 4.17 2.31 -14.53
N PHE A 128 4.51 3.58 -14.76
CA PHE A 128 5.73 3.95 -15.45
C PHE A 128 6.98 3.42 -14.76
N PHE A 129 7.08 3.60 -13.43
CA PHE A 129 8.21 3.11 -12.64
C PHE A 129 8.15 1.60 -12.39
N SER A 130 6.97 1.01 -12.20
CA SER A 130 6.82 -0.44 -12.02
C SER A 130 7.27 -1.24 -13.24
N TYR A 131 7.05 -0.72 -14.44
CA TYR A 131 7.49 -1.34 -15.70
C TYR A 131 8.89 -0.92 -16.14
N ALA A 132 9.53 -0.01 -15.39
CA ALA A 132 10.82 0.56 -15.75
C ALA A 132 10.86 1.13 -17.19
N LEU A 133 9.78 1.81 -17.61
CA LEU A 133 9.68 2.37 -18.97
C LEU A 133 10.73 3.46 -19.20
N SER A 134 11.26 3.53 -20.43
CA SER A 134 12.31 4.47 -20.87
C SER A 134 13.62 4.47 -20.06
N LEU A 135 13.89 3.41 -19.31
CA LEU A 135 15.16 3.22 -18.59
C LEU A 135 16.20 2.43 -19.39
N GLY A 136 15.90 2.08 -20.65
CA GLY A 136 16.79 1.34 -21.55
C GLY A 136 17.01 -0.13 -21.17
N ALA A 137 16.60 -0.59 -19.99
CA ALA A 137 16.77 -1.97 -19.55
C ALA A 137 16.00 -2.96 -20.46
N LEU A 138 14.73 -2.69 -20.73
CA LEU A 138 13.90 -3.51 -21.63
C LEU A 138 14.42 -3.46 -23.08
N THR A 139 14.85 -2.30 -23.56
CA THR A 139 15.45 -2.15 -24.89
C THR A 139 16.76 -2.94 -25.00
N THR A 140 17.56 -2.96 -23.93
CA THR A 140 18.81 -3.74 -23.85
C THR A 140 18.51 -5.23 -23.81
N MET A 141 17.53 -5.68 -23.04
CA MET A 141 17.10 -7.10 -23.07
C MET A 141 16.57 -7.50 -24.45
N GLY A 142 15.84 -6.60 -25.12
CA GLY A 142 15.36 -6.80 -26.48
C GLY A 142 16.48 -6.91 -27.52
N SER A 143 17.60 -6.21 -27.35
CA SER A 143 18.71 -6.24 -28.32
C SER A 143 19.46 -7.58 -28.36
N TYR A 144 19.42 -8.34 -27.25
CA TYR A 144 19.96 -9.71 -27.18
C TYR A 144 18.95 -10.78 -27.64
N ASN A 145 17.73 -10.39 -28.04
CA ASN A 145 16.71 -11.33 -28.48
C ASN A 145 16.90 -11.72 -29.96
N THR A 146 16.35 -12.87 -30.36
CA THR A 146 16.37 -13.31 -31.75
C THR A 146 15.42 -12.48 -32.62
N PHE A 147 15.81 -12.19 -33.87
CA PHE A 147 15.09 -11.25 -34.73
C PHE A 147 13.63 -11.65 -35.03
N HIS A 148 13.34 -12.96 -35.12
CA HIS A 148 12.00 -13.48 -35.41
C HIS A 148 11.24 -13.95 -34.16
N HIS A 149 11.64 -13.50 -32.97
CA HIS A 149 10.94 -13.84 -31.73
C HIS A 149 9.63 -13.06 -31.58
N ASN A 150 8.61 -13.68 -31.00
CA ASN A 150 7.32 -13.04 -30.77
C ASN A 150 7.37 -12.12 -29.54
N SER A 151 7.87 -10.89 -29.74
CA SER A 151 7.97 -9.87 -28.70
C SER A 151 6.61 -9.38 -28.17
N LEU A 152 5.55 -9.41 -28.98
CA LEU A 152 4.21 -9.00 -28.55
C LEU A 152 3.66 -9.91 -27.44
N ARG A 153 3.87 -11.23 -27.56
CA ARG A 153 3.47 -12.19 -26.53
C ARG A 153 4.21 -11.94 -25.21
N ASP A 154 5.50 -11.68 -25.27
CA ASP A 154 6.33 -11.45 -24.09
C ASP A 154 5.97 -10.14 -23.41
N CYS A 155 5.74 -9.06 -24.18
CA CYS A 155 5.26 -7.79 -23.63
C CYS A 155 3.89 -7.93 -22.95
N ALA A 156 2.95 -8.64 -23.56
CA ALA A 156 1.63 -8.88 -22.96
C ALA A 156 1.73 -9.73 -21.68
N LEU A 157 2.56 -10.77 -21.70
CA LEU A 157 2.79 -11.63 -20.54
C LEU A 157 3.47 -10.87 -19.40
N PHE A 158 4.50 -10.07 -19.70
CA PHE A 158 5.18 -9.20 -18.75
C PHE A 158 4.21 -8.24 -18.06
N ALA A 159 3.35 -7.56 -18.84
CA ALA A 159 2.36 -6.64 -18.30
C ALA A 159 1.32 -7.32 -17.41
N LEU A 160 0.82 -8.48 -17.83
CA LEU A 160 -0.14 -9.25 -17.07
C LEU A 160 0.47 -9.76 -15.75
N ILE A 161 1.67 -10.34 -15.80
CA ILE A 161 2.35 -10.85 -14.61
C ILE A 161 2.68 -9.72 -13.62
N ASN A 162 3.22 -8.59 -14.10
CA ASN A 162 3.55 -7.46 -13.23
C ASN A 162 2.31 -6.90 -12.51
N THR A 163 1.21 -6.75 -13.24
CA THR A 163 -0.06 -6.25 -12.69
C THR A 163 -0.66 -7.23 -11.68
N LEU A 164 -0.70 -8.52 -12.00
CA LEU A 164 -1.21 -9.56 -11.09
C LEU A 164 -0.35 -9.69 -9.83
N THR A 165 0.97 -9.63 -9.98
CA THR A 165 1.90 -9.69 -8.85
C THR A 165 1.71 -8.49 -7.94
N SER A 166 1.54 -7.29 -8.50
CA SER A 166 1.27 -6.07 -7.73
C SER A 166 -0.06 -6.12 -6.98
N LEU A 167 -1.11 -6.65 -7.62
CA LEU A 167 -2.42 -6.83 -7.00
C LEU A 167 -2.36 -7.85 -5.85
N LEU A 168 -1.74 -9.01 -6.09
CA LEU A 168 -1.55 -10.05 -5.09
C LEU A 168 -0.72 -9.54 -3.91
N ALA A 169 0.39 -8.84 -4.19
CA ALA A 169 1.21 -8.21 -3.16
C ALA A 169 0.38 -7.22 -2.34
N GLY A 170 -0.43 -6.36 -2.98
CA GLY A 170 -1.36 -5.47 -2.29
C GLY A 170 -2.32 -6.21 -1.36
N CYS A 171 -2.96 -7.28 -1.83
CA CYS A 171 -3.84 -8.10 -0.99
C CYS A 171 -3.11 -8.69 0.21
N VAL A 172 -1.92 -9.24 0.03
CA VAL A 172 -1.10 -9.83 1.11
C VAL A 172 -0.68 -8.75 2.11
N ILE A 173 -0.23 -7.59 1.62
CA ILE A 173 0.17 -6.44 2.45
C ILE A 173 -1.00 -6.00 3.34
N PHE A 174 -2.17 -5.72 2.76
CA PHE A 174 -3.31 -5.25 3.53
C PHE A 174 -3.93 -6.34 4.43
N ALA A 175 -3.88 -7.61 4.04
CA ALA A 175 -4.32 -8.70 4.90
C ALA A 175 -3.43 -8.85 6.15
N THR A 176 -2.11 -8.79 5.99
CA THR A 176 -1.17 -8.87 7.11
C THR A 176 -1.26 -7.66 8.03
N LEU A 177 -1.30 -6.44 7.47
CA LEU A 177 -1.49 -5.21 8.24
C LEU A 177 -2.87 -5.15 8.92
N GLY A 178 -3.92 -5.60 8.25
CA GLY A 178 -5.27 -5.66 8.80
C GLY A 178 -5.39 -6.62 9.99
N ASN A 179 -4.75 -7.79 9.93
CA ASN A 179 -4.67 -8.70 11.07
C ASN A 179 -3.95 -8.05 12.27
N MET A 180 -2.85 -7.35 12.02
CA MET A 180 -2.13 -6.63 13.06
C MET A 180 -2.96 -5.47 13.66
N ALA A 181 -3.69 -4.72 12.83
CA ALA A 181 -4.58 -3.65 13.25
C ALA A 181 -5.71 -4.19 14.14
N LEU A 182 -6.29 -5.34 13.78
CA LEU A 182 -7.31 -6.03 14.57
C LEU A 182 -6.76 -6.46 15.94
N LEU A 183 -5.56 -7.06 15.98
CA LEU A 183 -4.93 -7.51 17.25
C LEU A 183 -4.51 -6.34 18.15
N SER A 184 -4.14 -5.21 17.56
CA SER A 184 -3.66 -4.03 18.28
C SER A 184 -4.78 -3.03 18.60
N ASN A 185 -6.02 -3.28 18.14
CA ASN A 185 -7.17 -2.40 18.26
C ASN A 185 -6.89 -0.95 17.83
N VAL A 186 -6.13 -0.79 16.74
CA VAL A 186 -5.79 0.52 16.14
C VAL A 186 -6.31 0.57 14.71
N SER A 187 -6.56 1.78 14.19
CA SER A 187 -6.95 1.95 12.79
C SER A 187 -5.81 1.57 11.85
N ILE A 188 -6.15 1.02 10.67
CA ILE A 188 -5.15 0.59 9.68
C ILE A 188 -4.27 1.75 9.19
N ASP A 189 -4.82 2.97 9.16
CA ASP A 189 -4.10 4.18 8.75
C ASP A 189 -2.91 4.51 9.66
N SER A 190 -2.99 4.10 10.94
CA SER A 190 -1.89 4.30 11.90
C SER A 190 -0.77 3.27 11.78
N VAL A 191 -1.02 2.17 11.05
CA VAL A 191 -0.08 1.05 10.88
C VAL A 191 0.55 1.06 9.48
N ALA A 192 -0.13 1.63 8.49
CA ALA A 192 0.29 1.70 7.09
C ALA A 192 1.15 2.93 6.76
N GLU A 193 2.11 3.29 7.63
CA GLU A 193 3.01 4.41 7.36
C GLU A 193 3.98 4.08 6.19
N SER A 194 4.14 5.00 5.24
CA SER A 194 4.94 4.77 4.02
C SER A 194 6.45 4.80 4.29
N GLY A 195 7.21 3.95 3.58
CA GLY A 195 8.68 4.00 3.55
C GLY A 195 9.36 2.72 4.08
N PRO A 196 10.69 2.74 4.29
CA PRO A 196 11.43 1.57 4.76
C PRO A 196 11.02 1.14 6.18
N GLY A 197 10.47 2.05 6.99
CA GLY A 197 9.91 1.75 8.31
C GLY A 197 8.79 0.71 8.26
N LEU A 198 7.98 0.71 7.18
CA LEU A 198 6.94 -0.31 6.99
C LEU A 198 7.57 -1.71 6.97
N ALA A 199 8.57 -1.93 6.12
CA ALA A 199 9.21 -3.21 5.90
C ALA A 199 10.04 -3.71 7.10
N PHE A 200 10.70 -2.82 7.83
CA PHE A 200 11.66 -3.20 8.89
C PHE A 200 11.14 -2.99 10.31
N VAL A 201 9.97 -2.37 10.50
CA VAL A 201 9.37 -2.19 11.84
C VAL A 201 8.02 -2.87 11.90
N ILE A 202 7.11 -2.50 11.00
CA ILE A 202 5.72 -2.96 11.05
C ILE A 202 5.60 -4.42 10.63
N TYR A 203 6.26 -4.84 9.54
CA TYR A 203 6.23 -6.23 9.07
C TYR A 203 6.81 -7.24 10.07
N PRO A 204 8.04 -7.10 10.59
CA PRO A 204 8.53 -8.03 11.60
C PRO A 204 7.62 -8.11 12.83
N LYS A 205 7.00 -6.99 13.24
CA LYS A 205 5.99 -6.98 14.31
C LYS A 205 4.72 -7.75 13.94
N ALA A 206 4.19 -7.55 12.73
CA ALA A 206 3.01 -8.26 12.22
C ALA A 206 3.25 -9.77 12.07
N LEU A 207 4.39 -10.16 11.50
CA LEU A 207 4.76 -11.57 11.31
C LEU A 207 5.03 -12.26 12.65
N GLY A 208 5.51 -11.52 13.64
CA GLY A 208 5.72 -12.00 15.01
C GLY A 208 4.44 -12.46 15.72
N THR A 209 3.26 -11.98 15.32
CA THR A 209 1.98 -12.39 15.92
C THR A 209 1.37 -13.64 15.28
N MET A 210 1.92 -14.09 14.15
CA MET A 210 1.39 -15.24 13.41
C MET A 210 1.92 -16.57 13.97
N PRO A 211 1.12 -17.66 13.91
CA PRO A 211 1.62 -18.99 14.24
C PRO A 211 2.70 -19.41 13.23
N GLY A 212 3.81 -19.96 13.74
CA GLY A 212 4.97 -20.28 12.90
C GLY A 212 5.74 -19.04 12.41
N SER A 213 5.74 -17.96 13.19
CA SER A 213 6.36 -16.67 12.86
C SER A 213 7.80 -16.73 12.29
N PRO A 214 8.71 -17.65 12.70
CA PRO A 214 10.04 -17.74 12.08
C PRO A 214 9.99 -18.09 10.59
N PHE A 215 9.11 -19.02 10.19
CA PHE A 215 8.97 -19.42 8.79
C PHE A 215 8.54 -18.24 7.91
N TRP A 216 7.49 -17.52 8.34
CA TRP A 216 6.97 -16.37 7.59
C TRP A 216 7.97 -15.23 7.52
N SER A 217 8.75 -15.01 8.58
CA SER A 217 9.81 -14.00 8.60
C SER A 217 10.94 -14.35 7.63
N VAL A 218 11.38 -15.61 7.58
CA VAL A 218 12.35 -16.08 6.59
C VAL A 218 11.83 -15.85 5.16
N CYS A 219 10.59 -16.26 4.86
CA CYS A 219 10.01 -16.04 3.53
C CYS A 219 9.94 -14.56 3.15
N PHE A 220 9.54 -13.69 4.08
CA PHE A 220 9.44 -12.25 3.84
C PHE A 220 10.80 -11.58 3.61
N PHE A 221 11.79 -11.83 4.46
CA PHE A 221 13.12 -11.22 4.30
C PHE A 221 13.91 -11.84 3.14
N LEU A 222 13.68 -13.12 2.82
CA LEU A 222 14.21 -13.73 1.60
C LEU A 222 13.58 -13.09 0.35
N MET A 223 12.27 -12.86 0.33
CA MET A 223 11.60 -12.12 -0.74
C MET A 223 12.19 -10.72 -0.89
N LEU A 224 12.34 -9.94 0.20
CA LEU A 224 12.95 -8.60 0.14
C LEU A 224 14.39 -8.64 -0.41
N LEU A 225 15.17 -9.66 -0.03
CA LEU A 225 16.52 -9.84 -0.56
C LEU A 225 16.50 -10.14 -2.07
N LEU A 226 15.63 -11.05 -2.51
CA LEU A 226 15.50 -11.40 -3.93
C LEU A 226 15.06 -10.19 -4.76
N LEU A 227 14.11 -9.39 -4.27
CA LEU A 227 13.69 -8.14 -4.92
C LEU A 227 14.85 -7.13 -5.02
N GLY A 228 15.66 -7.01 -3.96
CA GLY A 228 16.81 -6.12 -3.96
C GLY A 228 17.95 -6.58 -4.87
N VAL A 229 18.23 -7.89 -4.93
CA VAL A 229 19.25 -8.47 -5.82
C VAL A 229 18.83 -8.40 -7.29
N ASP A 230 17.56 -8.69 -7.60
CA ASP A 230 17.00 -8.56 -8.95
C ASP A 230 17.11 -7.10 -9.44
N SER A 231 16.79 -6.16 -8.55
CA SER A 231 16.95 -4.72 -8.82
C SER A 231 18.42 -4.35 -9.09
N MET A 232 19.39 -4.93 -8.37
CA MET A 232 20.83 -4.66 -8.52
C MET A 232 21.42 -5.12 -9.88
N GLY A 233 20.90 -6.20 -10.47
CA GLY A 233 21.32 -6.67 -11.79
C GLY A 233 21.01 -5.69 -12.92
N GLY A 234 19.88 -4.97 -12.82
CA GLY A 234 19.53 -3.84 -13.71
C GLY A 234 20.09 -2.49 -13.25
N MET A 235 20.50 -2.37 -11.99
CA MET A 235 20.85 -1.11 -11.33
C MET A 235 22.12 -0.45 -11.88
N TYR A 236 23.09 -1.22 -12.38
CA TYR A 236 24.33 -0.65 -12.92
C TYR A 236 24.09 0.21 -14.18
N VAL A 237 23.16 -0.20 -15.04
CA VAL A 237 22.72 0.57 -16.20
C VAL A 237 21.81 1.71 -15.75
N PHE A 238 20.89 1.44 -14.83
CA PHE A 238 19.96 2.40 -14.22
C PHE A 238 20.66 3.59 -13.54
N GLN A 239 21.74 3.34 -12.77
CA GLN A 239 22.52 4.37 -12.06
C GLN A 239 23.29 5.30 -12.99
N LEU A 240 23.62 4.85 -14.21
CA LEU A 240 24.27 5.71 -15.22
C LEU A 240 23.26 6.69 -15.83
N PHE A 241 21.99 6.28 -15.98
CA PHE A 241 20.91 7.13 -16.49
C PHE A 241 20.33 8.05 -15.39
N ASP A 242 20.11 7.56 -14.18
CA ASP A 242 19.68 8.35 -13.01
C ASP A 242 20.72 9.43 -12.62
N TYR A 243 22.01 9.22 -12.91
CA TYR A 243 23.07 10.21 -12.70
C TYR A 243 22.81 11.55 -13.41
N TYR A 244 22.18 11.49 -14.58
CA TYR A 244 21.77 12.67 -15.35
C TYR A 244 20.30 13.03 -15.12
N SER A 245 19.52 12.16 -14.47
CA SER A 245 18.07 12.22 -14.50
C SER A 245 17.37 12.01 -13.16
N GLY A 246 16.95 13.08 -12.48
CA GLY A 246 15.94 12.98 -11.40
C GLY A 246 14.60 12.43 -11.90
N SER A 247 13.75 11.87 -11.03
CA SER A 247 12.50 11.17 -11.41
C SER A 247 11.63 11.86 -12.49
N ARG A 248 11.60 13.19 -12.51
CA ARG A 248 10.84 13.99 -13.48
C ARG A 248 11.41 13.96 -14.89
N ILE A 249 12.71 13.78 -15.07
CA ILE A 249 13.34 13.82 -16.39
C ILE A 249 13.38 12.43 -17.06
N VAL A 250 13.21 11.34 -16.30
CA VAL A 250 12.90 10.02 -16.88
C VAL A 250 11.55 10.06 -17.58
N LEU A 251 10.55 10.71 -16.98
CA LEU A 251 9.25 10.94 -17.63
C LEU A 251 9.40 11.77 -18.91
N ILE A 252 10.24 12.82 -18.90
CA ILE A 252 10.53 13.64 -20.09
C ILE A 252 11.27 12.82 -21.15
N ALA A 253 12.24 11.99 -20.76
CA ALA A 253 12.97 11.11 -21.67
C ALA A 253 12.03 10.10 -22.34
N GLY A 254 11.17 9.42 -21.57
CA GLY A 254 10.17 8.51 -22.13
C GLY A 254 9.17 9.18 -23.06
N PHE A 255 8.76 10.42 -22.75
CA PHE A 255 7.94 11.23 -23.65
C PHE A 255 8.66 11.55 -24.97
N LEU A 256 9.92 11.97 -24.92
CA LEU A 256 10.73 12.27 -26.11
C LEU A 256 11.06 11.01 -26.93
N GLU A 257 11.36 9.88 -26.29
CA GLU A 257 11.54 8.58 -26.97
C GLU A 257 10.26 8.16 -27.71
N SER A 258 9.10 8.30 -27.06
CA SER A 258 7.81 7.97 -27.67
C SER A 258 7.52 8.83 -28.90
N ILE A 259 7.85 10.14 -28.86
CA ILE A 259 7.74 11.04 -30.02
C ILE A 259 8.74 10.64 -31.11
N GLY A 260 9.99 10.36 -30.75
CA GLY A 260 11.03 9.96 -31.69
C GLY A 260 10.66 8.70 -32.46
N ILE A 261 10.20 7.67 -31.75
CA ILE A 261 9.79 6.39 -32.36
C ILE A 261 8.47 6.56 -33.13
N GLY A 262 7.44 7.11 -32.49
CA GLY A 262 6.08 7.15 -33.05
C GLY A 262 5.90 8.16 -34.18
N TYR A 263 6.50 9.36 -34.07
CA TYR A 263 6.29 10.44 -35.03
C TYR A 263 7.42 10.57 -36.06
N VAL A 264 8.68 10.49 -35.62
CA VAL A 264 9.83 10.69 -36.51
C VAL A 264 10.14 9.42 -37.31
N TYR A 265 10.33 8.29 -36.63
CA TYR A 265 10.57 7.00 -37.28
C TYR A 265 9.30 6.38 -37.87
N GLY A 266 8.17 6.46 -37.17
CA GLY A 266 6.90 5.87 -37.63
C GLY A 266 6.38 6.46 -38.94
N LYS A 267 6.60 7.76 -39.20
CA LYS A 267 6.24 8.38 -40.49
C LYS A 267 7.16 7.95 -41.65
N ALA A 268 8.41 7.56 -41.37
CA ALA A 268 9.37 7.15 -42.40
C ALA A 268 9.14 5.73 -42.94
N ILE A 269 8.32 4.91 -42.27
CA ILE A 269 7.98 3.54 -42.68
C ILE A 269 6.69 3.49 -43.53
N VAL A 270 5.86 4.53 -43.48
CA VAL A 270 4.58 4.61 -44.20
C VAL A 270 4.70 5.37 -45.54
N LEU A 271 5.87 5.96 -45.83
CA LEU A 271 6.23 6.57 -47.11
C LEU A 271 7.19 5.66 -47.88
#